data_AF-A0A4P9C6H2-F1
#
_entry.id   AF-A0A4P9C6H2-F1
#
_cell.length_a   1.000
_cell.length_b   1.000
_cell.length_c   1.000
_cell.angle_alpha   90.00
_cell.angle_beta   90.00
_cell.angle_gamma   90.00
#
_symmetry.space_group_name_H-M   'P 1'
#
loop_
_entity.id
_entity.type
_entity.pdbx_description
1 polymer ?
#
loop_
_entity_poly.entity_id
_entity_poly.type
_entity_poly.pdbx_seq_one_letter_code
_entity_poly.pdbx_strand_id
1 'polypeptide(L)'
;MGLSTSIVSSLKKLAVKIKGSGTVEDFHSTSIAGVIDEITNIYTKGEGVKGDKGVGVKAIALTTDEAGKVTGGTVTFTDDSTSAITVTQASA
;
A
#
# COMPACT_ATOMS: atom_id res chain seq x y z
N MET A 1 -20.90 33.13 -4.17
CA MET A 1 -20.15 32.41 -3.11
C MET A 1 -18.81 31.91 -3.68
N GLY A 2 -17.88 32.84 -4.00
CA GLY A 2 -17.24 32.80 -5.32
C GLY A 2 -15.83 32.20 -5.49
N LEU A 3 -15.00 32.06 -4.46
CA LEU A 3 -13.63 31.54 -4.65
C LEU A 3 -13.05 30.96 -3.36
N SER A 4 -13.23 31.64 -2.23
CA SER A 4 -12.76 31.19 -0.92
C SER A 4 -13.32 29.82 -0.55
N THR A 5 -14.63 29.60 -0.75
CA THR A 5 -15.29 28.32 -0.48
C THR A 5 -14.72 27.18 -1.35
N SER A 6 -14.46 27.46 -2.64
CA SER A 6 -13.87 26.48 -3.56
C SER A 6 -12.42 26.14 -3.20
N ILE A 7 -11.63 27.14 -2.79
CA ILE A 7 -10.24 26.93 -2.34
C ILE A 7 -10.23 26.10 -1.05
N VAL A 8 -11.07 26.44 -0.07
CA VAL A 8 -11.19 25.66 1.18
C VAL A 8 -11.56 24.22 0.89
N SER A 9 -12.52 23.97 -0.01
CA SER A 9 -12.89 22.60 -0.42
C SER A 9 -11.71 21.84 -1.05
N SER A 10 -10.97 22.48 -1.97
CA SER A 10 -9.80 21.89 -2.61
C SER A 10 -8.68 21.60 -1.62
N LEU A 11 -8.43 22.49 -0.66
CA LEU A 11 -7.43 22.30 0.37
C LEU A 11 -7.81 21.15 1.32
N LYS A 12 -9.09 21.00 1.69
CA LYS A 12 -9.55 19.83 2.47
C LYS A 12 -9.32 18.52 1.73
N LYS A 13 -9.60 18.47 0.43
CA LYS A 13 -9.31 17.29 -0.41
C LYS A 13 -7.82 16.96 -0.45
N LEU A 14 -6.98 17.98 -0.56
CA LEU A 14 -5.52 17.82 -0.48
C LEU A 14 -5.10 17.27 0.89
N ALA A 15 -5.66 17.80 1.98
CA ALA A 15 -5.37 17.35 3.33
C ALA A 15 -5.71 15.86 3.55
N VAL A 16 -6.86 15.39 3.05
CA VAL A 16 -7.21 13.95 3.03
C VAL A 16 -6.16 13.12 2.29
N LYS A 17 -5.70 13.61 1.13
CA LYS A 17 -4.71 12.89 0.32
C LYS A 17 -3.36 12.78 1.03
N ILE A 18 -2.92 13.84 1.72
CA ILE A 18 -1.69 13.86 2.51
C ILE A 18 -1.81 12.94 3.74
N LYS A 19 -2.97 12.96 4.44
CA LYS A 19 -3.26 12.08 5.59
C LYS A 19 -3.29 10.59 5.19
N GLY A 20 -3.59 10.28 3.94
CA GLY A 20 -3.65 8.91 3.41
C GLY A 20 -4.91 8.13 3.80
N SER A 21 -5.80 8.71 4.62
CA SER A 21 -7.07 8.13 5.06
C SER A 21 -8.03 9.23 5.55
N GLY A 22 -9.31 8.88 5.77
CA GLY A 22 -10.35 9.81 6.23
C GLY A 22 -11.12 10.51 5.10
N THR A 23 -11.97 11.46 5.47
CA THR A 23 -12.81 12.21 4.52
C THR A 23 -12.69 13.72 4.75
N VAL A 24 -13.26 14.53 3.84
CA VAL A 24 -13.15 16.00 3.93
C VAL A 24 -13.88 16.58 5.13
N GLU A 25 -14.82 15.82 5.69
CA GLU A 25 -15.58 16.15 6.89
C GLU A 25 -14.74 16.09 8.17
N ASP A 26 -13.60 15.36 8.15
CA ASP A 26 -12.64 15.34 9.27
C ASP A 26 -11.97 16.72 9.51
N PHE A 27 -12.12 17.65 8.56
CA PHE A 27 -11.50 18.97 8.55
C PHE A 27 -12.54 20.03 8.85
N HIS A 28 -12.50 20.62 10.04
CA HIS A 28 -13.53 21.54 10.51
C HIS A 28 -13.24 22.99 10.17
N SER A 29 -12.00 23.36 9.81
CA SER A 29 -11.68 24.72 9.41
C SER A 29 -12.49 25.17 8.18
N THR A 30 -13.02 26.38 8.22
CA THR A 30 -13.73 27.04 7.11
C THR A 30 -12.93 28.16 6.46
N SER A 31 -11.73 28.43 6.99
CA SER A 31 -10.81 29.45 6.48
C SER A 31 -9.64 28.81 5.74
N ILE A 32 -9.10 29.50 4.74
CA ILE A 32 -7.91 29.05 4.00
C ILE A 32 -6.74 28.84 4.97
N ALA A 33 -6.48 29.81 5.85
CA ALA A 33 -5.40 29.75 6.83
C ALA A 33 -5.54 28.53 7.76
N GLY A 34 -6.73 28.31 8.33
CA GLY A 34 -6.91 27.17 9.23
C GLY A 34 -6.78 25.81 8.54
N VAL A 35 -7.18 25.68 7.27
CA VAL A 35 -6.95 24.41 6.53
C VAL A 35 -5.46 24.23 6.21
N ILE A 36 -4.71 25.31 5.95
CA ILE A 36 -3.25 25.24 5.75
C ILE A 36 -2.54 24.82 7.06
N ASP A 37 -2.99 25.31 8.21
CA ASP A 37 -2.48 24.87 9.51
C ASP A 37 -2.77 23.39 9.76
N GLU A 38 -3.99 22.92 9.43
CA GLU A 38 -4.36 21.49 9.50
C GLU A 38 -3.45 20.63 8.59
N ILE A 39 -3.19 21.07 7.35
CA ILE A 39 -2.27 20.40 6.41
C ILE A 39 -0.84 20.35 6.96
N THR A 40 -0.35 21.47 7.48
CA THR A 40 1.01 21.57 8.03
C THR A 40 1.18 20.61 9.21
N ASN A 41 0.18 20.54 10.07
CA ASN A 41 0.17 19.62 11.20
C ASN A 41 0.15 18.14 10.75
N ILE A 42 -0.61 17.80 9.70
CA ILE A 42 -0.57 16.44 9.12
C ILE A 42 0.82 16.12 8.56
N TYR A 43 1.43 17.03 7.81
CA TYR A 43 2.72 16.78 7.17
C TYR A 43 3.87 16.69 8.18
N THR A 44 3.80 17.45 9.28
CA THR A 44 4.86 17.50 10.30
C THR A 44 4.70 16.45 11.39
N LYS A 45 3.48 15.96 11.66
CA LYS A 45 3.20 14.96 12.70
C LYS A 45 2.79 13.58 12.18
N GLY A 46 2.43 13.48 10.91
CA GLY A 46 1.97 12.22 10.33
C GLY A 46 3.14 11.25 10.16
N GLU A 47 3.19 10.23 11.01
CA GLU A 47 3.74 8.95 10.57
C GLU A 47 2.92 8.57 9.33
N GLY A 48 3.56 8.55 8.15
CA GLY A 48 2.88 8.09 6.94
C GLY A 48 2.23 6.73 7.20
N VAL A 49 1.09 6.45 6.56
CA VAL A 49 0.43 5.16 6.71
C VAL A 49 1.46 4.05 6.55
N LYS A 50 1.59 3.21 7.58
CA LYS A 50 2.47 2.05 7.53
C LYS A 50 2.08 1.26 6.28
N GLY A 51 3.05 1.02 5.40
CA GLY A 51 2.83 0.17 4.23
C GLY A 51 2.29 -1.20 4.65
N ASP A 52 1.59 -1.87 3.75
CA ASP A 52 1.06 -3.21 4.00
C ASP A 52 2.16 -4.15 4.50
N LYS A 53 1.78 -5.13 5.32
CA LYS A 53 2.72 -6.17 5.73
C LYS A 53 3.22 -6.88 4.47
N GLY A 54 4.54 -6.93 4.29
CA GLY A 54 5.13 -7.70 3.20
C GLY A 54 4.74 -9.18 3.30
N VAL A 55 4.49 -9.79 2.15
CA VAL A 55 4.19 -11.23 2.05
C VAL A 55 5.50 -11.98 1.82
N GLY A 56 5.88 -12.82 2.78
CA GLY A 56 7.11 -13.61 2.74
C GLY A 56 6.87 -15.04 2.23
N VAL A 57 7.95 -15.80 2.06
CA VAL A 57 7.87 -17.25 1.79
C VAL A 57 7.67 -18.01 3.10
N LYS A 58 6.60 -18.81 3.18
CA LYS A 58 6.29 -19.69 4.31
C LYS A 58 6.82 -21.10 4.09
N ALA A 59 6.65 -21.66 2.90
CA ALA A 59 7.10 -23.01 2.56
C ALA A 59 7.35 -23.16 1.05
N ILE A 60 8.17 -24.16 0.69
CA ILE A 60 8.39 -24.58 -0.70
C ILE A 60 8.26 -26.10 -0.76
N ALA A 61 7.37 -26.59 -1.62
CA ALA A 61 7.27 -27.99 -1.97
C ALA A 61 7.89 -28.19 -3.36
N LEU A 62 8.87 -29.09 -3.47
CA LEU A 62 9.55 -29.38 -4.74
C LEU A 62 8.99 -30.66 -5.36
N THR A 63 8.91 -30.67 -6.69
CA THR A 63 8.57 -31.86 -7.48
C THR A 63 9.83 -32.37 -8.13
N THR A 64 10.11 -33.66 -7.98
CA THR A 64 11.22 -34.34 -8.67
C THR A 64 10.71 -35.35 -9.70
N ASP A 65 11.48 -35.58 -10.75
CA ASP A 65 11.27 -36.71 -11.65
C ASP A 65 11.80 -38.03 -11.05
N GLU A 66 11.64 -39.12 -11.80
CA GLU A 66 12.11 -40.47 -11.42
C GLU A 66 13.64 -40.56 -11.27
N ALA A 67 14.39 -39.63 -11.88
CA ALA A 67 15.84 -39.53 -11.77
C ALA A 67 16.28 -38.62 -10.60
N GLY A 68 15.33 -38.07 -9.84
CA GLY A 68 15.59 -37.17 -8.71
C GLY A 68 15.88 -35.72 -9.11
N LYS A 69 15.70 -35.32 -10.37
CA LYS A 69 15.86 -33.92 -10.79
C LYS A 69 14.62 -33.11 -10.44
N VAL A 70 14.82 -31.89 -9.95
CA VAL A 70 13.70 -30.98 -9.68
C VAL A 70 13.10 -30.50 -11.00
N THR A 71 11.81 -30.74 -11.19
CA THR A 71 11.05 -30.35 -12.39
C THR A 71 10.05 -29.22 -12.14
N GLY A 72 9.83 -28.86 -10.87
CA GLY A 72 8.92 -27.79 -10.50
C GLY A 72 8.74 -27.69 -8.99
N GLY A 73 7.69 -26.99 -8.60
CA GLY A 73 7.28 -26.92 -7.20
C GLY A 73 6.12 -25.97 -6.97
N THR A 74 5.82 -25.74 -5.70
CA THR A 74 4.84 -24.75 -5.24
C THR A 74 5.45 -23.96 -4.09
N VAL A 75 5.34 -22.64 -4.15
CA VAL A 75 5.62 -21.76 -3.01
C VAL A 75 4.32 -21.48 -2.27
N THR A 76 4.37 -21.54 -0.95
CA THR A 76 3.32 -21.04 -0.06
C THR A 76 3.82 -19.78 0.62
N PHE A 77 3.03 -18.73 0.57
CA PHE A 77 3.35 -17.44 1.16
C PHE A 77 2.86 -17.34 2.61
N THR A 78 3.31 -16.32 3.34
CA THR A 78 2.89 -16.08 4.73
C THR A 78 1.42 -15.74 4.90
N ASP A 79 0.72 -15.38 3.81
CA ASP A 79 -0.73 -15.16 3.76
C ASP A 79 -1.52 -16.41 3.29
N ASP A 80 -0.86 -17.57 3.25
CA ASP A 80 -1.41 -18.86 2.80
C ASP A 80 -1.79 -18.93 1.31
N SER A 81 -1.54 -17.88 0.53
CA SER A 81 -1.62 -17.97 -0.92
C SER A 81 -0.49 -18.86 -1.47
N THR A 82 -0.71 -19.43 -2.66
CA THR A 82 0.28 -20.31 -3.32
C THR A 82 0.56 -19.91 -4.75
N SER A 83 1.75 -20.20 -5.24
CA SER A 83 2.12 -20.02 -6.65
C SER A 83 3.00 -21.16 -7.15
N ALA A 84 2.91 -21.48 -8.44
CA ALA A 84 3.73 -22.50 -9.06
C ALA A 84 5.18 -22.01 -9.24
N ILE A 85 6.14 -22.90 -9.01
CA ILE A 85 7.54 -22.70 -9.34
C ILE A 85 7.81 -23.41 -10.65
N THR A 86 8.16 -22.64 -11.69
CA THR A 86 8.58 -23.18 -12.98
C THR A 86 10.08 -23.40 -12.96
N VAL A 87 10.51 -24.61 -13.28
CA VAL A 87 11.93 -24.96 -13.43
C VAL A 87 12.22 -25.20 -14.90
N THR A 88 13.19 -24.48 -15.44
CA THR A 88 13.71 -24.71 -16.80
C THR A 88 15.04 -25.44 -16.69
N GLN A 89 15.10 -26.66 -17.19
CA GLN A 89 16.33 -27.46 -17.20
C GLN A 89 17.14 -27.12 -18.46
N ALA A 90 18.44 -26.86 -18.29
CA ALA A 90 19.38 -26.85 -19.41
C ALA A 90 19.67 -28.31 -19.83
N SER A 91 19.78 -28.54 -21.14
CA SER A 91 20.21 -29.83 -21.68
C SER A 91 21.65 -30.11 -21.24
N ALA A 92 21.92 -31.37 -20.87
CA ALA A 92 23.26 -31.85 -20.52
C ALA A 92 24.16 -32.01 -21.75
#